data_AF-V9Y0R3-F1
#
_entry.id   AF-V9Y0R3-F1
#
_cell.length_a   1.000
_cell.length_b   1.000
_cell.length_c   1.000
_cell.angle_alpha   90.00
_cell.angle_beta   90.00
_cell.angle_gamma   90.00
#
_symmetry.space_group_name_H-M   'P 1'
#
loop_
_entity.id
_entity.type
_entity.pdbx_description
1 polymer ?
#
loop_
_entity_poly.entity_id
_entity_poly.type
_entity_poly.pdbx_seq_one_letter_code
_entity_poly.pdbx_strand_id
1 'polypeptide(L)'
;IPDLRLELTEPVWLSRSRFSDRIAASLRRGRVLLAGDAAHAWAPIGGHGMNVGILGAHNLAWKLAAVQRGQATEALLDSYSIEQRALARGVIRDMKFNIMEALLPDIPNRIRCAILKAALPSQRFQQRGEFIMSDFGRNHRASPLTWRQSRRRGGGPRAGYRIPDVPVIGTPEDVGRTAVTSPPRLTAIRDDRTAAAAPVGELVGVASTDPHAAGLHELLSYDRWTLLMSANHVDATTRRALRDVCAASRTPVQLLAVTTAHPDDAPELGRTDEYALVRPDGYVALVAPLQRADVLHEYLGDGLRAIDAPMGALRQQPRSTTAPVQDARAPSSPEVDCHLRRSSND
;
A
#
# COMPACT_ATOMS: atom_id res chain seq x y z
N ILE A 1 -16.70 15.28 33.50
CA ILE A 1 -16.84 14.96 34.93
C ILE A 1 -16.13 16.10 35.66
N PRO A 2 -16.88 17.11 36.13
CA PRO A 2 -16.28 18.38 36.58
C PRO A 2 -15.38 18.26 37.82
N ASP A 3 -15.54 17.21 38.62
CA ASP A 3 -14.82 17.03 39.89
C ASP A 3 -13.72 15.96 39.84
N LEU A 4 -13.37 15.47 38.65
CA LEU A 4 -12.33 14.45 38.51
C LEU A 4 -10.94 15.08 38.67
N ARG A 5 -10.37 15.00 39.88
CA ARG A 5 -8.94 15.27 40.10
C ARG A 5 -8.12 14.09 39.58
N LEU A 6 -7.34 14.34 38.53
CA LEU A 6 -6.36 13.39 38.03
C LEU A 6 -5.01 13.72 38.68
N GLU A 7 -4.56 12.85 39.60
CA GLU A 7 -3.21 12.90 40.15
C GLU A 7 -2.31 11.92 39.37
N LEU A 8 -1.20 12.44 38.84
CA LEU A 8 -0.19 11.62 38.18
C LEU A 8 0.62 10.90 39.26
N THR A 9 0.59 9.57 39.28
CA THR A 9 1.31 8.77 40.27
C THR A 9 2.72 8.42 39.79
N GLU A 10 2.89 7.27 39.14
CA GLU A 10 4.19 6.70 38.76
C GLU A 10 4.26 6.51 37.24
N PRO A 11 4.56 7.57 36.47
CA PRO A 11 4.63 7.46 35.03
C PRO A 11 5.82 6.60 34.60
N VAL A 12 5.55 5.53 33.86
CA VAL A 12 6.59 4.67 33.25
C VAL A 12 7.32 5.38 32.10
N TRP A 13 6.63 6.28 31.38
CA TRP A 13 7.21 7.08 30.30
C TRP A 13 6.46 8.39 30.09
N LEU A 14 7.21 9.48 29.94
CA LEU A 14 6.69 10.80 29.54
C LEU A 14 7.57 11.35 28.43
N SER A 15 6.95 11.97 27.42
CA SER A 15 7.67 12.67 26.37
C SER A 15 7.04 14.00 26.04
N ARG A 16 7.88 14.92 25.56
CA ARG A 16 7.46 16.20 25.01
C ARG A 16 8.07 16.33 23.63
N SER A 17 7.22 16.32 22.61
CA SER A 17 7.64 16.39 21.22
C SER A 17 7.07 17.64 20.56
N ARG A 18 7.89 18.24 19.69
CA ARG A 18 7.43 19.29 18.77
C ARG A 18 7.21 18.66 17.42
N PHE A 19 6.03 18.86 16.85
CA PHE A 19 5.68 18.32 15.56
C PHE A 19 5.71 19.40 14.49
N SER A 20 6.09 19.00 13.29
CA SER A 20 6.05 19.84 12.10
C SER A 20 5.76 18.95 10.92
N ASP A 21 4.79 19.33 10.11
CA ASP A 21 4.44 18.62 8.88
C ASP A 21 5.57 18.82 7.87
N ARG A 22 6.36 17.78 7.63
CA ARG A 22 7.53 17.81 6.75
C ARG A 22 7.59 16.57 5.89
N ILE A 23 7.94 16.76 4.62
CA ILE A 23 8.22 15.69 3.67
C ILE A 23 9.49 16.08 2.91
N ALA A 24 10.51 15.22 2.91
CA ALA A 24 11.75 15.47 2.19
C ALA A 24 11.49 15.65 0.69
N ALA A 25 12.15 16.64 0.06
CA ALA A 25 11.93 17.03 -1.34
C ALA A 25 12.18 15.90 -2.34
N SER A 26 13.13 15.01 -2.04
CA SER A 26 13.35 13.73 -2.70
C SER A 26 13.64 12.67 -1.65
N LEU A 27 13.18 11.44 -1.88
CA LEU A 27 13.49 10.28 -1.01
C LEU A 27 14.67 9.45 -1.51
N ARG A 28 15.25 9.83 -2.66
CA ARG A 28 16.40 9.17 -3.24
C ARG A 28 17.37 10.19 -3.83
N ARG A 29 18.66 9.95 -3.63
CA ARG A 29 19.76 10.61 -4.34
C ARG A 29 20.86 9.60 -4.62
N GLY A 30 20.93 9.12 -5.87
CA GLY A 30 21.83 8.03 -6.24
C GLY A 30 21.56 6.76 -5.42
N ARG A 31 22.54 6.35 -4.63
CA ARG A 31 22.47 5.17 -3.75
C ARG A 31 21.92 5.44 -2.35
N VAL A 32 21.63 6.71 -2.02
CA VAL A 32 21.10 7.11 -0.71
C VAL A 32 19.58 7.19 -0.79
N LEU A 33 18.90 6.51 0.13
CA LEU A 33 17.44 6.50 0.24
C LEU A 33 16.99 6.89 1.65
N LEU A 34 15.86 7.57 1.75
CA LEU A 34 15.24 7.97 3.01
C LEU A 34 13.95 7.16 3.22
N ALA A 35 13.73 6.65 4.42
CA ALA A 35 12.52 5.95 4.84
C ALA A 35 12.10 6.36 6.25
N GLY A 36 10.83 6.12 6.61
CA GLY A 36 10.28 6.46 7.91
C GLY A 36 10.39 7.96 8.23
N ASP A 37 10.74 8.27 9.48
CA ASP A 37 10.78 9.66 9.97
C ASP A 37 11.84 10.52 9.27
N ALA A 38 12.87 9.91 8.67
CA ALA A 38 13.84 10.61 7.84
C ALA A 38 13.25 11.10 6.51
N ALA A 39 12.23 10.41 5.99
CA ALA A 39 11.52 10.77 4.77
C ALA A 39 10.39 11.77 5.03
N HIS A 40 9.72 11.65 6.17
CA HIS A 40 8.53 12.43 6.49
C HIS A 40 8.25 12.47 7.99
N ALA A 41 7.74 13.58 8.50
CA ALA A 41 7.33 13.73 9.89
C ALA A 41 6.06 14.57 9.99
N TRP A 42 5.18 14.25 10.94
CA TRP A 42 3.95 14.97 11.22
C TRP A 42 3.51 14.72 12.68
N ALA A 43 2.51 15.47 13.15
CA ALA A 43 1.95 15.26 14.49
C ALA A 43 1.31 13.87 14.63
N PRO A 44 1.29 13.20 15.79
CA PRO A 44 0.80 11.83 15.92
C PRO A 44 -0.73 11.70 15.86
N ILE A 45 -1.41 12.69 15.27
CA ILE A 45 -2.86 12.74 15.10
C ILE A 45 -3.30 11.57 14.19
N GLY A 46 -4.25 10.76 14.66
CA GLY A 46 -4.71 9.55 13.96
C GLY A 46 -3.77 8.35 14.00
N GLY A 47 -2.59 8.44 14.65
CA GLY A 47 -1.74 7.27 14.88
C GLY A 47 -1.04 6.65 13.65
N HIS A 48 -0.95 7.37 12.52
CA HIS A 48 -0.47 6.81 11.25
C HIS A 48 1.07 6.80 11.07
N GLY A 49 1.83 7.52 11.90
CA GLY A 49 3.26 7.79 11.66
C GLY A 49 4.10 6.54 11.43
N MET A 50 4.13 5.65 12.43
CA MET A 50 4.88 4.39 12.36
C MET A 50 4.38 3.48 11.23
N ASN A 51 3.06 3.34 11.08
CA ASN A 51 2.45 2.48 10.06
C ASN A 51 2.87 2.90 8.65
N VAL A 52 2.82 4.20 8.35
CA VAL A 52 3.23 4.74 7.06
C VAL A 52 4.74 4.56 6.82
N GLY A 53 5.56 4.69 7.86
CA GLY A 53 6.98 4.41 7.78
C GLY A 53 7.28 2.95 7.41
N ILE A 54 6.61 2.00 8.08
CA ILE A 54 6.74 0.56 7.81
C ILE A 54 6.23 0.22 6.40
N LEU A 55 5.06 0.73 6.00
CA LEU A 55 4.52 0.53 4.65
C LEU A 55 5.47 1.09 3.58
N GLY A 56 6.09 2.24 3.83
CA GLY A 56 7.10 2.83 2.97
C GLY A 56 8.35 1.94 2.86
N ALA A 57 8.84 1.40 3.98
CA ALA A 57 9.96 0.47 3.98
C ALA A 57 9.64 -0.83 3.22
N HIS A 58 8.44 -1.38 3.39
CA HIS A 58 7.96 -2.56 2.68
C HIS A 58 7.90 -2.34 1.15
N ASN A 59 7.35 -1.20 0.73
CA ASN A 59 7.35 -0.76 -0.67
C ASN A 59 8.77 -0.63 -1.24
N LEU A 60 9.70 -0.07 -0.46
CA LEU A 60 11.08 0.09 -0.88
C LEU A 60 11.84 -1.25 -0.97
N ALA A 61 11.61 -2.16 -0.03
CA ALA A 61 12.37 -3.40 0.11
C ALA A 61 12.30 -4.28 -1.15
N TRP A 62 11.10 -4.53 -1.70
CA TRP A 62 10.97 -5.37 -2.90
C TRP A 62 11.62 -4.72 -4.13
N LYS A 63 11.56 -3.39 -4.24
CA LYS A 63 12.19 -2.65 -5.35
C LYS A 63 13.70 -2.74 -5.28
N LEU A 64 14.27 -2.56 -4.08
CA LEU A 64 15.70 -2.73 -3.84
C LEU A 64 16.13 -4.16 -4.18
N ALA A 65 15.38 -5.17 -3.73
CA ALA A 65 15.67 -6.55 -4.04
C ALA A 65 15.60 -6.84 -5.55
N ALA A 66 14.60 -6.31 -6.25
CA ALA A 66 14.47 -6.47 -7.70
C ALA A 66 15.66 -5.84 -8.46
N VAL A 67 16.08 -4.63 -8.09
CA VAL A 67 17.25 -3.96 -8.69
C VAL A 67 18.54 -4.72 -8.39
N GLN A 68 18.74 -5.12 -7.13
CA GLN A 68 19.93 -5.85 -6.70
C GLN A 68 20.06 -7.21 -7.41
N ARG A 69 18.93 -7.86 -7.73
CA ARG A 69 18.89 -9.14 -8.48
C ARG A 69 18.93 -8.97 -10.00
N GLY A 70 19.03 -7.73 -10.52
CA GLY A 70 19.01 -7.46 -11.97
C GLY A 70 17.65 -7.72 -12.63
N GLN A 71 16.58 -7.83 -11.84
CA GLN A 71 15.20 -8.07 -12.31
C GLN A 71 14.52 -6.78 -12.78
N ALA A 72 15.04 -5.63 -12.32
CA ALA A 72 14.61 -4.30 -12.70
C ALA A 72 15.80 -3.33 -12.74
N THR A 73 15.63 -2.20 -13.43
CA THR A 73 16.62 -1.12 -13.48
C THR A 73 16.51 -0.21 -12.26
N GLU A 74 17.52 0.64 -12.03
CA GLU A 74 17.51 1.60 -10.94
C GLU A 74 16.32 2.58 -11.00
N ALA A 75 15.71 2.82 -12.16
CA ALA A 75 14.55 3.70 -12.25
C ALA A 75 13.32 3.18 -11.49
N LEU A 76 13.24 1.87 -11.23
CA LEU A 76 12.22 1.32 -10.34
C LEU A 76 12.27 1.98 -8.96
N LEU A 77 13.45 2.33 -8.45
CA LEU A 77 13.61 3.01 -7.15
C LEU A 77 13.15 4.47 -7.19
N ASP A 78 13.08 5.12 -8.36
CA ASP A 78 12.55 6.48 -8.47
C ASP A 78 11.03 6.50 -8.25
N SER A 79 10.34 5.42 -8.59
CA SER A 79 8.92 5.25 -8.27
C SER A 79 8.64 5.29 -6.77
N TYR A 80 9.58 4.87 -5.91
CA TYR A 80 9.43 4.92 -4.45
C TYR A 80 9.25 6.35 -3.94
N SER A 81 10.09 7.29 -4.43
CA SER A 81 10.00 8.70 -4.08
C SER A 81 8.63 9.28 -4.44
N ILE A 82 8.11 8.97 -5.63
CA ILE A 82 6.80 9.43 -6.12
C ILE A 82 5.66 8.86 -5.25
N GLU A 83 5.68 7.54 -5.04
CA GLU A 83 4.66 6.81 -4.31
C GLU A 83 4.57 7.25 -2.84
N GLN A 84 5.70 7.26 -2.14
CA GLN A 84 5.73 7.53 -0.71
C GLN A 84 5.46 9.02 -0.42
N ARG A 85 5.93 9.94 -1.27
CA ARG A 85 5.58 11.37 -1.14
C ARG A 85 4.10 11.61 -1.37
N ALA A 86 3.48 10.92 -2.33
CA ALA A 86 2.03 11.02 -2.56
C ALA A 86 1.24 10.49 -1.36
N LEU A 87 1.67 9.36 -0.79
CA LEU A 87 1.06 8.76 0.39
C LEU A 87 1.18 9.69 1.61
N ALA A 88 2.38 10.18 1.93
CA ALA A 88 2.62 11.10 3.04
C ALA A 88 1.81 12.41 2.92
N ARG A 89 1.69 12.98 1.71
CA ARG A 89 0.82 14.14 1.47
C ARG A 89 -0.65 13.85 1.71
N GLY A 90 -1.10 12.64 1.37
CA GLY A 90 -2.45 12.16 1.66
C GLY A 90 -2.70 12.12 3.16
N VAL A 91 -1.79 11.51 3.93
CA VAL A 91 -1.87 11.41 5.40
C VAL A 91 -1.94 12.79 6.04
N ILE A 92 -1.02 13.70 5.70
CA ILE A 92 -1.02 15.07 6.24
C ILE A 92 -2.33 15.80 5.90
N ARG A 93 -2.87 15.60 4.69
CA ARG A 93 -4.15 16.19 4.31
C ARG A 93 -5.28 15.63 5.17
N ASP A 94 -5.36 14.31 5.32
CA ASP A 94 -6.44 13.65 6.07
C ASP A 94 -6.42 14.07 7.54
N MET A 95 -5.22 14.20 8.12
CA MET A 95 -5.04 14.67 9.49
C MET A 95 -5.49 16.12 9.70
N LYS A 96 -5.21 17.02 8.73
CA LYS A 96 -5.68 18.41 8.80
C LYS A 96 -7.20 18.53 8.89
N PHE A 97 -7.91 17.54 8.36
CA PHE A 97 -9.37 17.47 8.40
C PHE A 97 -9.89 16.41 9.37
N ASN A 98 -9.05 15.91 10.30
CA ASN A 98 -9.48 14.92 11.29
C ASN A 98 -10.34 15.59 12.38
N ILE A 99 -11.65 15.65 12.11
CA ILE A 99 -12.66 16.20 13.03
C ILE A 99 -12.74 15.39 14.33
N MET A 100 -12.28 14.13 14.36
CA MET A 100 -12.37 13.27 15.56
C MET A 100 -11.40 13.69 16.65
N GLU A 101 -10.23 14.18 16.27
CA GLU A 101 -9.18 14.63 17.20
C GLU A 101 -9.05 16.16 17.25
N ALA A 102 -9.87 16.88 16.48
CA ALA A 102 -9.94 18.33 16.55
C ALA A 102 -10.36 18.79 17.96
N LEU A 103 -9.63 19.77 18.49
CA LEU A 103 -10.01 20.53 19.67
C LEU A 103 -11.16 21.48 19.28
N LEU A 104 -12.39 21.02 19.50
CA LEU A 104 -13.61 21.76 19.20
C LEU A 104 -14.08 22.52 20.45
N PRO A 105 -14.68 23.72 20.30
CA PRO A 105 -15.39 24.38 21.39
C PRO A 105 -16.52 23.51 21.96
N ASP A 106 -16.96 23.81 23.17
CA ASP A 106 -17.87 22.95 23.96
C ASP A 106 -19.13 22.52 23.21
N ILE A 107 -19.81 23.44 22.53
CA ILE A 107 -21.08 23.15 21.84
C ILE A 107 -20.86 22.19 20.65
N PRO A 108 -19.99 22.49 19.66
CA PRO A 108 -19.64 21.54 18.61
C PRO A 108 -19.10 20.20 19.14
N ASN A 109 -18.30 20.21 20.22
CA ASN A 109 -17.78 18.99 20.82
C ASN A 109 -18.90 18.09 21.38
N ARG A 110 -19.88 18.69 22.08
CA ARG A 110 -21.06 17.96 22.59
C ARG A 110 -21.89 17.35 21.45
N ILE A 111 -22.09 18.08 20.35
CA ILE A 111 -22.79 17.58 19.16
C ILE A 111 -22.02 16.40 18.56
N ARG A 112 -20.70 16.53 18.35
CA ARG A 112 -19.84 15.45 17.87
C ARG A 112 -19.96 14.21 18.76
N CYS A 113 -19.85 14.37 20.07
CA CYS A 113 -19.98 13.26 21.03
C CYS A 113 -21.36 12.58 20.97
N ALA A 114 -22.44 13.34 20.79
CA ALA A 114 -23.78 12.78 20.64
C ALA A 114 -23.93 11.97 19.35
N ILE A 115 -23.44 12.50 18.21
CA ILE A 115 -23.44 11.80 16.92
C ILE A 115 -22.63 10.51 17.01
N LEU A 116 -21.43 10.56 17.61
CA LEU A 116 -20.59 9.37 17.78
C LEU A 116 -21.27 8.30 18.63
N LYS A 117 -21.88 8.68 19.76
CA LYS A 117 -22.63 7.73 20.59
C LYS A 117 -23.78 7.07 19.84
N ALA A 118 -24.47 7.81 18.97
CA ALA A 118 -25.56 7.27 18.15
C ALA A 118 -25.05 6.38 17.00
N ALA A 119 -23.89 6.71 16.43
CA ALA A 119 -23.33 6.00 15.29
C ALA A 119 -22.54 4.73 15.67
N LEU A 120 -21.87 4.73 16.83
CA LEU A 120 -21.00 3.64 17.30
C LEU A 120 -21.67 2.26 17.34
N PRO A 121 -22.95 2.09 17.74
CA PRO A 121 -23.62 0.79 17.70
C PRO A 121 -23.81 0.22 16.27
N SER A 122 -23.68 1.05 15.23
CA SER A 122 -23.85 0.59 13.84
C SER A 122 -22.60 -0.15 13.35
N GLN A 123 -22.76 -1.42 12.98
CA GLN A 123 -21.69 -2.23 12.39
C GLN A 123 -21.09 -1.60 11.13
N ARG A 124 -21.92 -0.97 10.28
CA ARG A 124 -21.44 -0.26 9.07
C ARG A 124 -20.54 0.92 9.42
N PHE A 125 -20.86 1.65 10.50
CA PHE A 125 -20.04 2.76 10.97
C PHE A 125 -18.72 2.26 11.53
N GLN A 126 -18.74 1.18 12.32
CA GLN A 126 -17.53 0.52 12.84
C GLN A 126 -16.62 0.04 11.70
N GLN A 127 -17.15 -0.75 10.77
CA GLN A 127 -16.40 -1.23 9.59
C GLN A 127 -15.80 -0.08 8.77
N ARG A 128 -16.56 1.02 8.62
CA ARG A 128 -16.06 2.18 7.90
C ARG A 128 -14.95 2.90 8.66
N GLY A 129 -15.09 3.03 9.98
CA GLY A 129 -14.07 3.60 10.86
C GLY A 129 -12.79 2.76 10.87
N GLU A 130 -12.92 1.45 11.01
CA GLU A 130 -11.82 0.48 10.93
C GLU A 130 -11.07 0.58 9.59
N PHE A 131 -11.80 0.65 8.47
CA PHE A 131 -11.19 0.80 7.16
C PHE A 131 -10.38 2.11 7.01
N ILE A 132 -10.86 3.20 7.63
CA ILE A 132 -10.15 4.49 7.60
C ILE A 132 -8.88 4.42 8.48
N MET A 133 -8.98 3.80 9.66
CA MET A 133 -7.88 3.75 10.64
C MET A 133 -6.80 2.72 10.29
N SER A 134 -7.15 1.66 9.58
CA SER A 134 -6.24 0.56 9.20
C SER A 134 -5.25 0.90 8.08
N ASP A 135 -5.35 2.09 7.46
CA ASP A 135 -4.59 2.48 6.27
C ASP A 135 -4.80 1.56 5.04
N PHE A 136 -5.74 0.61 5.05
CA PHE A 136 -6.01 -0.26 3.89
C PHE A 136 -6.52 0.50 2.66
N GLY A 137 -7.12 1.68 2.85
CA GLY A 137 -7.54 2.57 1.77
C GLY A 137 -6.40 3.30 1.04
N ARG A 138 -5.17 3.27 1.56
CA ARG A 138 -4.00 3.91 0.94
C ARG A 138 -3.68 3.23 -0.39
N ASN A 139 -3.40 4.03 -1.41
CA ASN A 139 -3.24 3.55 -2.79
C ASN A 139 -2.09 4.26 -3.51
N HIS A 140 -1.51 3.57 -4.49
CA HIS A 140 -0.43 4.02 -5.35
C HIS A 140 -0.91 4.53 -6.71
N ARG A 141 -2.13 5.08 -6.81
CA ARG A 141 -2.66 5.57 -8.10
C ARG A 141 -1.73 6.55 -8.81
N ALA A 142 -1.03 7.40 -8.05
CA ALA A 142 -0.09 8.38 -8.59
C ALA A 142 1.25 7.77 -9.06
N SER A 143 1.44 6.47 -8.87
CA SER A 143 2.65 5.75 -9.26
C SER A 143 2.80 5.65 -10.77
N PRO A 144 4.03 5.74 -11.30
CA PRO A 144 4.33 5.34 -12.67
C PRO A 144 4.13 3.83 -12.92
N LEU A 145 4.16 3.00 -11.88
CA LEU A 145 3.91 1.55 -11.97
C LEU A 145 2.40 1.21 -12.09
N THR A 146 1.51 2.18 -11.91
CA THR A 146 0.07 1.94 -12.04
C THR A 146 -0.36 2.12 -13.48
N TRP A 147 -0.75 1.02 -14.14
CA TRP A 147 -1.28 1.08 -15.50
C TRP A 147 -2.67 1.73 -15.51
N ARG A 148 -2.82 2.79 -16.31
CA ARG A 148 -4.04 3.62 -16.34
C ARG A 148 -4.73 3.55 -17.71
N GLN A 149 -5.32 2.39 -18.04
CA GLN A 149 -6.19 2.30 -19.23
C GLN A 149 -7.69 2.32 -18.91
N SER A 150 -8.15 1.93 -17.71
CA SER A 150 -9.60 1.90 -17.44
C SER A 150 -10.07 2.98 -16.45
N ARG A 151 -11.00 3.83 -16.91
CA ARG A 151 -11.94 4.55 -16.03
C ARG A 151 -12.97 3.54 -15.51
N ARG A 152 -12.53 2.55 -14.73
CA ARG A 152 -13.41 1.50 -14.17
C ARG A 152 -14.46 2.13 -13.26
N ARG A 153 -15.74 1.96 -13.59
CA ARG A 153 -16.89 2.13 -12.70
C ARG A 153 -17.39 0.72 -12.36
N GLY A 154 -17.12 0.24 -11.15
CA GLY A 154 -17.49 -1.12 -10.71
C GLY A 154 -16.60 -1.64 -9.58
N GLY A 155 -17.01 -2.75 -8.96
CA GLY A 155 -16.25 -3.49 -7.94
C GLY A 155 -15.05 -4.27 -8.51
N GLY A 156 -14.21 -4.80 -7.61
CA GLY A 156 -13.05 -5.64 -7.93
C GLY A 156 -11.70 -4.92 -7.92
N PRO A 157 -10.61 -5.63 -8.31
CA PRO A 157 -9.25 -5.13 -8.27
C PRO A 157 -9.06 -3.93 -9.19
N ARG A 158 -8.28 -2.96 -8.72
CA ARG A 158 -8.00 -1.72 -9.45
C ARG A 158 -6.54 -1.40 -9.36
N ALA A 159 -5.94 -1.05 -10.50
CA ALA A 159 -4.56 -0.62 -10.55
C ALA A 159 -4.30 0.54 -9.56
N GLY A 160 -3.24 0.40 -8.76
CA GLY A 160 -2.86 1.27 -7.67
C GLY A 160 -3.48 0.93 -6.32
N TYR A 161 -4.48 0.04 -6.24
CA TYR A 161 -5.11 -0.36 -4.97
C TYR A 161 -4.53 -1.68 -4.47
N ARG A 162 -4.62 -1.90 -3.15
CA ARG A 162 -4.26 -3.18 -2.54
C ARG A 162 -5.26 -4.25 -2.99
N ILE A 163 -4.77 -5.45 -3.26
CA ILE A 163 -5.64 -6.60 -3.52
C ILE A 163 -6.38 -6.98 -2.21
N PRO A 164 -7.69 -7.26 -2.23
CA PRO A 164 -8.40 -7.72 -1.03
C PRO A 164 -7.88 -9.09 -0.59
N ASP A 165 -8.05 -9.41 0.70
CA ASP A 165 -7.72 -10.74 1.21
C ASP A 165 -9.01 -11.54 1.36
N VAL A 166 -9.31 -12.36 0.35
CA VAL A 166 -10.50 -13.22 0.32
C VAL A 166 -10.10 -14.69 0.37
N PRO A 167 -10.92 -15.56 0.99
CA PRO A 167 -10.69 -16.99 0.95
C PRO A 167 -10.77 -17.52 -0.48
N VAL A 168 -9.70 -18.18 -0.94
CA VAL A 168 -9.59 -18.74 -2.28
C VAL A 168 -9.18 -20.20 -2.26
N ILE A 169 -9.63 -20.92 -3.28
CA ILE A 169 -9.24 -22.28 -3.59
C ILE A 169 -8.33 -22.20 -4.82
N GLY A 170 -7.05 -22.54 -4.63
CA GLY A 170 -6.07 -22.63 -5.70
C GLY A 170 -6.13 -23.96 -6.44
N THR A 171 -5.60 -24.01 -7.66
CA THR A 171 -5.40 -25.29 -8.35
C THR A 171 -4.25 -26.09 -7.71
N PRO A 172 -4.30 -27.43 -7.63
CA PRO A 172 -3.26 -28.24 -6.97
C PRO A 172 -1.84 -28.00 -7.49
N GLU A 173 -1.69 -27.65 -8.77
CA GLU A 173 -0.41 -27.29 -9.41
C GLU A 173 0.21 -26.00 -8.85
N ASP A 174 -0.63 -25.06 -8.38
CA ASP A 174 -0.22 -23.75 -7.90
C ASP A 174 -0.01 -23.75 -6.36
N VAL A 175 -0.75 -24.58 -5.60
CA VAL A 175 -0.65 -24.72 -4.13
C VAL A 175 0.56 -25.56 -3.71
N GLY A 176 1.00 -26.51 -4.54
CA GLY A 176 2.16 -27.38 -4.25
C GLY A 176 3.53 -26.70 -4.33
N ARG A 177 3.60 -25.42 -4.75
CA ARG A 177 4.85 -24.64 -4.86
C ARG A 177 4.94 -23.44 -3.91
N THR A 178 3.87 -23.11 -3.18
CA THR A 178 3.82 -22.04 -2.18
C THR A 178 4.15 -22.52 -0.76
N ALA A 179 4.38 -23.82 -0.56
CA ALA A 179 4.99 -24.30 0.68
C ALA A 179 6.42 -23.74 0.78
N VAL A 180 6.66 -22.94 1.82
CA VAL A 180 7.93 -22.28 2.19
C VAL A 180 8.20 -20.92 1.52
N THR A 181 7.31 -19.96 1.74
CA THR A 181 7.76 -18.71 2.37
C THR A 181 6.74 -18.34 3.44
N SER A 182 6.92 -18.90 4.65
CA SER A 182 6.35 -18.24 5.83
C SER A 182 6.72 -16.74 5.76
N PRO A 183 5.86 -15.82 6.23
CA PRO A 183 6.31 -14.45 6.44
C PRO A 183 7.61 -14.52 7.24
N PRO A 184 8.63 -13.67 6.97
CA PRO A 184 9.83 -13.67 7.78
C PRO A 184 9.36 -13.52 9.22
N ARG A 185 9.49 -14.60 10.02
CA ARG A 185 9.20 -14.54 11.44
C ARG A 185 10.11 -13.45 11.92
N LEU A 186 9.50 -12.38 12.43
CA LEU A 186 10.20 -11.28 13.06
C LEU A 186 10.82 -11.89 14.31
N THR A 187 12.00 -12.48 14.13
CA THR A 187 12.77 -13.08 15.20
C THR A 187 13.29 -11.87 15.93
N ALA A 188 12.61 -11.50 17.02
CA ALA A 188 13.13 -10.49 17.91
C ALA A 188 14.57 -10.90 18.23
N ILE A 189 15.54 -10.07 17.84
CA ILE A 189 16.91 -10.20 18.33
C ILE A 189 16.80 -9.82 19.80
N ARG A 190 16.50 -10.83 20.63
CA ARG A 190 16.52 -10.72 22.06
C ARG A 190 17.97 -10.80 22.48
N ASP A 191 18.47 -9.71 23.05
CA ASP A 191 19.79 -9.64 23.65
C ASP A 191 19.77 -10.48 24.95
N ASP A 192 19.88 -11.81 24.81
CA ASP A 192 19.87 -12.74 25.94
C ASP A 192 21.31 -13.03 26.39
N ARG A 193 21.80 -12.21 27.31
CA ARG A 193 22.58 -12.77 28.44
C ARG A 193 21.58 -13.10 29.54
N THR A 194 21.34 -14.39 29.72
CA THR A 194 20.59 -15.03 30.82
C THR A 194 19.07 -15.03 30.70
N ALA A 195 18.50 -16.11 30.15
CA ALA A 195 17.37 -16.83 30.76
C ALA A 195 17.03 -18.11 29.96
N ALA A 196 16.79 -19.18 30.69
CA ALA A 196 16.57 -20.53 30.19
C ALA A 196 15.30 -20.67 29.32
N ALA A 197 15.36 -21.58 28.36
CA ALA A 197 14.30 -21.94 27.43
C ALA A 197 13.06 -22.47 28.19
N ALA A 198 11.95 -21.74 28.12
CA ALA A 198 10.63 -22.24 28.47
C ALA A 198 10.02 -22.99 27.27
N PRO A 199 9.25 -24.07 27.50
CA PRO A 199 8.64 -24.84 26.43
C PRO A 199 7.56 -24.03 25.71
N VAL A 200 7.53 -24.19 24.39
CA VAL A 200 6.62 -23.54 23.44
C VAL A 200 5.18 -23.92 23.77
N GLY A 201 4.43 -22.97 24.32
CA GLY A 201 2.99 -23.08 24.54
C GLY A 201 2.22 -23.04 23.22
N GLU A 202 1.47 -24.11 23.00
CA GLU A 202 0.28 -24.30 22.16
C GLU A 202 -0.28 -23.05 21.45
N LEU A 203 -0.19 -23.06 20.12
CA LEU A 203 -1.00 -22.24 19.24
C LEU A 203 -2.45 -22.73 19.28
N VAL A 204 -3.36 -21.86 19.73
CA VAL A 204 -4.76 -21.94 19.34
C VAL A 204 -4.82 -21.66 17.85
N GLY A 205 -4.77 -22.73 17.05
CA GLY A 205 -5.10 -22.67 15.64
C GLY A 205 -6.57 -22.30 15.51
N VAL A 206 -6.86 -21.16 14.89
CA VAL A 206 -8.16 -20.98 14.26
C VAL A 206 -8.17 -21.94 13.09
N ALA A 207 -8.67 -23.15 13.34
CA ALA A 207 -8.91 -24.15 12.33
C ALA A 207 -9.93 -23.57 11.35
N SER A 208 -9.48 -23.21 10.15
CA SER A 208 -10.37 -23.17 8.99
C SER A 208 -10.94 -24.58 8.83
N THR A 209 -12.25 -24.70 9.00
CA THR A 209 -12.98 -25.98 8.92
C THR A 209 -13.21 -26.46 7.49
N ASP A 210 -12.51 -25.90 6.50
CA ASP A 210 -12.63 -26.30 5.10
C ASP A 210 -11.24 -26.62 4.52
N PRO A 211 -10.93 -27.88 4.16
CA PRO A 211 -9.55 -28.34 3.91
C PRO A 211 -8.87 -27.78 2.64
N HIS A 212 -9.44 -26.78 1.95
CA HIS A 212 -8.91 -26.26 0.68
C HIS A 212 -8.97 -24.73 0.50
N ALA A 213 -9.45 -23.96 1.48
CA ALA A 213 -9.51 -22.49 1.37
C ALA A 213 -8.33 -21.82 2.10
N ALA A 214 -7.51 -21.08 1.37
CA ALA A 214 -6.41 -20.25 1.90
C ALA A 214 -6.72 -18.76 1.69
N GLY A 215 -6.15 -17.88 2.51
CA GLY A 215 -6.24 -16.44 2.27
C GLY A 215 -5.49 -16.07 1.00
N LEU A 216 -6.07 -15.22 0.14
CA LEU A 216 -5.39 -14.80 -1.10
C LEU A 216 -3.99 -14.24 -0.83
N HIS A 217 -3.80 -13.50 0.27
CA HIS A 217 -2.50 -12.90 0.61
C HIS A 217 -1.46 -13.96 0.99
N GLU A 218 -1.87 -15.15 1.43
CA GLU A 218 -0.98 -16.27 1.73
C GLU A 218 -0.40 -16.89 0.46
N LEU A 219 -1.05 -16.68 -0.69
CA LEU A 219 -0.60 -17.15 -2.00
C LEU A 219 0.24 -16.11 -2.75
N LEU A 220 0.37 -14.90 -2.22
CA LEU A 220 1.22 -13.84 -2.80
C LEU A 220 2.67 -14.01 -2.35
N SER A 221 3.59 -13.62 -3.22
CA SER A 221 5.03 -13.69 -2.94
C SER A 221 5.65 -12.30 -2.78
N TYR A 222 6.60 -12.17 -1.85
CA TYR A 222 7.35 -10.92 -1.65
C TYR A 222 8.55 -10.76 -2.59
N ASP A 223 8.92 -11.81 -3.32
CA ASP A 223 10.06 -11.83 -4.24
C ASP A 223 9.65 -11.84 -5.72
N ARG A 224 8.38 -12.11 -6.01
CA ARG A 224 7.82 -12.30 -7.35
C ARG A 224 6.50 -11.56 -7.48
N TRP A 225 6.19 -11.15 -8.70
CA TRP A 225 4.89 -10.60 -9.03
C TRP A 225 3.91 -11.74 -9.23
N THR A 226 2.61 -11.50 -9.02
CA THR A 226 1.57 -12.51 -9.17
C THR A 226 0.60 -12.08 -10.26
N LEU A 227 0.46 -12.89 -11.31
CA LEU A 227 -0.57 -12.75 -12.33
C LEU A 227 -1.79 -13.56 -11.89
N LEU A 228 -2.75 -12.86 -11.31
CA LEU A 228 -3.98 -13.41 -10.75
C LEU A 228 -5.09 -13.49 -11.81
N MET A 229 -5.78 -14.62 -11.88
CA MET A 229 -6.91 -14.84 -12.80
C MET A 229 -7.94 -15.82 -12.21
N SER A 230 -9.18 -15.76 -12.70
CA SER A 230 -10.21 -16.74 -12.35
C SER A 230 -9.90 -18.11 -12.99
N ALA A 231 -9.88 -19.17 -12.19
CA ALA A 231 -9.62 -20.53 -12.68
C ALA A 231 -10.72 -21.05 -13.62
N ASN A 232 -11.97 -20.60 -13.43
CA ASN A 232 -13.13 -21.09 -14.17
C ASN A 232 -13.22 -20.57 -15.62
N HIS A 233 -12.41 -19.57 -15.99
CA HIS A 233 -12.60 -18.81 -17.24
C HIS A 233 -11.33 -18.67 -18.09
N VAL A 234 -10.22 -19.26 -17.67
CA VAL A 234 -8.98 -19.24 -18.44
C VAL A 234 -8.84 -20.54 -19.25
N ASP A 235 -8.92 -20.42 -20.57
CA ASP A 235 -8.64 -21.55 -21.46
C ASP A 235 -7.13 -21.87 -21.51
N ALA A 236 -6.78 -23.08 -21.95
CA ALA A 236 -5.40 -23.56 -21.99
C ALA A 236 -4.49 -22.76 -22.94
N THR A 237 -5.05 -22.19 -24.02
CA THR A 237 -4.32 -21.40 -25.02
C THR A 237 -3.96 -20.03 -24.44
N THR A 238 -4.92 -19.37 -23.82
CA THR A 238 -4.76 -18.09 -23.12
C THR A 238 -3.79 -18.23 -21.95
N ARG A 239 -3.92 -19.28 -21.13
CA ARG A 239 -2.97 -19.57 -20.03
C ARG A 239 -1.56 -19.78 -20.55
N ARG A 240 -1.39 -20.45 -21.70
CA ARG A 240 -0.08 -20.63 -22.34
C ARG A 240 0.49 -19.31 -22.85
N ALA A 241 -0.28 -18.51 -23.57
CA ALA A 241 0.17 -17.21 -24.08
C ALA A 241 0.63 -16.27 -22.96
N LEU A 242 -0.13 -16.19 -21.86
CA LEU A 242 0.26 -15.40 -20.68
C LEU A 242 1.52 -15.95 -20.01
N ARG A 243 1.65 -17.28 -19.91
CA ARG A 243 2.85 -17.94 -19.37
C ARG A 243 4.09 -17.63 -20.20
N ASP A 244 3.98 -17.65 -21.52
CA ASP A 244 5.09 -17.38 -22.43
C ASP A 244 5.57 -15.92 -22.30
N VAL A 245 4.65 -14.96 -22.17
CA VAL A 245 4.99 -13.56 -21.88
C VAL A 245 5.70 -13.42 -20.52
N CYS A 246 5.21 -14.08 -19.48
CA CYS A 246 5.86 -14.07 -18.17
C CYS A 246 7.25 -14.69 -18.20
N ALA A 247 7.44 -15.81 -18.92
CA ALA A 247 8.72 -16.50 -19.03
C ALA A 247 9.77 -15.70 -19.83
N ALA A 248 9.33 -14.86 -20.77
CA ALA A 248 10.20 -13.96 -21.52
C ALA A 248 10.62 -12.69 -20.74
N SER A 249 9.97 -12.40 -19.61
CA SER A 249 10.25 -11.21 -18.79
C SER A 249 11.45 -11.42 -17.87
N ARG A 250 12.20 -10.32 -17.61
CA ARG A 250 13.24 -10.30 -16.55
C ARG A 250 12.64 -10.25 -15.14
N THR A 251 11.41 -9.76 -15.03
CA THR A 251 10.68 -9.72 -13.76
C THR A 251 10.08 -11.09 -13.51
N PRO A 252 10.35 -11.72 -12.35
CA PRO A 252 9.79 -13.02 -12.08
C PRO A 252 8.30 -12.88 -11.76
N VAL A 253 7.46 -13.52 -12.57
CA VAL A 253 6.00 -13.51 -12.42
C VAL A 253 5.50 -14.94 -12.21
N GLN A 254 4.75 -15.15 -11.13
CA GLN A 254 4.01 -16.37 -10.86
C GLN A 254 2.61 -16.24 -11.44
N LEU A 255 2.13 -17.28 -12.13
CA LEU A 255 0.73 -17.37 -12.53
C LEU A 255 -0.05 -18.02 -11.39
N LEU A 256 -1.19 -17.43 -11.05
CA LEU A 256 -2.07 -17.93 -10.00
C LEU A 256 -3.51 -17.92 -10.51
N ALA A 257 -4.07 -19.11 -10.74
CA ALA A 257 -5.48 -19.28 -11.05
C ALA A 257 -6.24 -19.73 -9.80
N VAL A 258 -7.24 -18.94 -9.41
CA VAL A 258 -8.01 -19.16 -8.18
C VAL A 258 -9.51 -19.08 -8.44
N THR A 259 -10.27 -19.74 -7.58
CA THR A 259 -11.71 -19.55 -7.42
C THR A 259 -11.97 -19.12 -5.98
N THR A 260 -12.93 -18.24 -5.73
CA THR A 260 -13.28 -17.89 -4.34
C THR A 260 -13.90 -19.10 -3.63
N ALA A 261 -13.64 -19.24 -2.33
CA ALA A 261 -14.28 -20.28 -1.54
C ALA A 261 -15.79 -20.03 -1.42
N HIS A 262 -16.20 -18.76 -1.29
CA HIS A 262 -17.59 -18.35 -1.29
C HIS A 262 -17.97 -17.63 -2.60
N PRO A 263 -19.11 -17.95 -3.24
CA PRO A 263 -19.56 -17.27 -4.46
C PRO A 263 -19.79 -15.76 -4.27
N ASP A 264 -20.18 -15.33 -3.07
CA ASP A 264 -20.44 -13.92 -2.75
C ASP A 264 -19.17 -13.05 -2.79
N ASP A 265 -18.00 -13.66 -2.64
CA ASP A 265 -16.70 -12.98 -2.69
C ASP A 265 -16.17 -12.84 -4.13
N ALA A 266 -16.79 -13.49 -5.11
CA ALA A 266 -16.34 -13.47 -6.50
C ALA A 266 -16.17 -12.04 -7.08
N PRO A 267 -17.03 -11.05 -6.76
CA PRO A 267 -16.84 -9.67 -7.21
C PRO A 267 -15.55 -9.01 -6.70
N GLU A 268 -14.96 -9.50 -5.60
CA GLU A 268 -13.71 -8.96 -5.04
C GLU A 268 -12.48 -9.32 -5.88
N LEU A 269 -12.52 -10.45 -6.60
CA LEU A 269 -11.49 -10.84 -7.56
C LEU A 269 -11.65 -10.16 -8.92
N GLY A 270 -12.76 -9.44 -9.14
CA GLY A 270 -13.01 -8.68 -10.35
C GLY A 270 -13.86 -9.45 -11.36
N ARG A 271 -13.72 -9.09 -12.64
CA ARG A 271 -14.45 -9.79 -13.70
C ARG A 271 -13.70 -11.06 -14.05
N THR A 272 -14.46 -12.10 -14.41
CA THR A 272 -13.90 -13.41 -14.70
C THR A 272 -13.13 -13.47 -16.03
N ASP A 273 -13.33 -12.49 -16.91
CA ASP A 273 -12.66 -12.31 -18.19
C ASP A 273 -11.40 -11.41 -18.12
N GLU A 274 -10.93 -11.07 -16.92
CA GLU A 274 -9.76 -10.23 -16.68
C GLU A 274 -8.67 -10.97 -15.88
N TYR A 275 -7.42 -10.51 -16.04
CA TYR A 275 -6.34 -10.80 -15.10
C TYR A 275 -5.93 -9.53 -14.34
N ALA A 276 -5.39 -9.72 -13.14
CA ALA A 276 -4.76 -8.68 -12.34
C ALA A 276 -3.29 -9.02 -12.11
N LEU A 277 -2.38 -8.12 -12.47
CA LEU A 277 -0.97 -8.23 -12.12
C LEU A 277 -0.75 -7.55 -10.77
N VAL A 278 -0.34 -8.32 -9.77
CA VAL A 278 -0.10 -7.89 -8.39
C VAL A 278 1.41 -7.81 -8.13
N ARG A 279 1.82 -6.69 -7.55
CA ARG A 279 3.20 -6.42 -7.14
C ARG A 279 3.56 -7.22 -5.88
N PRO A 280 4.86 -7.39 -5.58
CA PRO A 280 5.28 -8.06 -4.35
C PRO A 280 4.86 -7.37 -3.05
N ASP A 281 4.46 -6.09 -3.11
CA ASP A 281 3.91 -5.36 -1.96
C ASP A 281 2.39 -5.51 -1.78
N GLY A 282 1.74 -6.34 -2.61
CA GLY A 282 0.30 -6.62 -2.58
C GLY A 282 -0.57 -5.58 -3.29
N TYR A 283 0.04 -4.64 -4.03
CA TYR A 283 -0.67 -3.64 -4.82
C TYR A 283 -0.86 -4.10 -6.26
N VAL A 284 -2.05 -3.86 -6.81
CA VAL A 284 -2.34 -4.17 -8.21
C VAL A 284 -1.62 -3.16 -9.11
N ALA A 285 -0.78 -3.65 -10.01
CA ALA A 285 -0.08 -2.86 -11.02
C ALA A 285 -0.93 -2.61 -12.26
N LEU A 286 -1.60 -3.67 -12.74
CA LEU A 286 -2.32 -3.71 -14.00
C LEU A 286 -3.56 -4.59 -13.85
N VAL A 287 -4.65 -4.21 -14.51
CA VAL A 287 -5.80 -5.07 -14.76
C VAL A 287 -6.14 -4.96 -16.25
N ALA A 288 -6.27 -6.10 -16.92
CA ALA A 288 -6.57 -6.15 -18.36
C ALA A 288 -7.34 -7.44 -18.73
N PRO A 289 -8.03 -7.46 -19.89
CA PRO A 289 -8.72 -8.65 -20.37
C PRO A 289 -7.77 -9.83 -20.59
N LEU A 290 -8.25 -11.06 -20.34
CA LEU A 290 -7.47 -12.30 -20.48
C LEU A 290 -6.83 -12.46 -21.86
N GLN A 291 -7.49 -11.98 -22.91
CA GLN A 291 -7.03 -12.11 -24.30
C GLN A 291 -5.95 -11.09 -24.68
N ARG A 292 -5.69 -10.08 -23.82
CA ARG A 292 -4.73 -9.00 -24.07
C ARG A 292 -3.35 -9.32 -23.47
N ALA A 293 -2.72 -10.38 -23.97
CA ALA A 293 -1.34 -10.72 -23.61
C ALA A 293 -0.32 -9.67 -24.10
N ASP A 294 -0.66 -8.93 -25.16
CA ASP A 294 0.08 -7.78 -25.67
C ASP A 294 0.23 -6.68 -24.61
N VAL A 295 -0.83 -6.40 -23.82
CA VAL A 295 -0.79 -5.39 -22.75
C VAL A 295 0.14 -5.84 -21.62
N LEU A 296 0.13 -7.12 -21.28
CA LEU A 296 1.05 -7.68 -20.28
C LEU A 296 2.50 -7.57 -20.77
N HIS A 297 2.74 -7.89 -22.05
CA HIS A 297 4.06 -7.77 -22.67
C HIS A 297 4.53 -6.32 -22.70
N GLU A 298 3.67 -5.38 -23.12
CA GLU A 298 3.96 -3.94 -23.11
C GLU A 298 4.28 -3.46 -21.69
N TYR A 299 3.51 -3.86 -20.67
CA TYR A 299 3.75 -3.47 -19.28
C TYR A 299 5.08 -4.01 -18.74
N LEU A 300 5.33 -5.31 -18.88
CA LEU A 300 6.53 -5.97 -18.33
C LEU A 300 7.81 -5.63 -19.11
N GLY A 301 7.68 -5.36 -20.42
CA GLY A 301 8.76 -4.95 -21.29
C GLY A 301 8.99 -3.45 -21.23
N ASP A 302 8.14 -2.69 -21.91
CA ASP A 302 8.30 -1.26 -22.12
C ASP A 302 7.79 -0.40 -20.96
N GLY A 303 6.78 -0.85 -20.21
CA GLY A 303 6.20 -0.11 -19.09
C GLY A 303 7.15 0.03 -17.90
N LEU A 304 7.85 -1.05 -17.54
CA LEU A 304 8.91 -1.02 -16.52
C LEU A 304 10.16 -0.28 -17.02
N ARG A 305 10.45 -0.31 -18.33
CA ARG A 305 11.53 0.48 -18.96
C ARG A 305 11.18 1.95 -19.16
N ALA A 306 9.92 2.32 -19.32
CA ALA A 306 9.50 3.71 -19.52
C ALA A 306 9.69 4.56 -18.25
N ILE A 307 9.84 3.90 -17.10
CA ILE A 307 10.31 4.53 -15.86
C ILE A 307 11.77 4.99 -16.01
N ASP A 308 12.57 4.38 -16.89
CA ASP A 308 13.95 4.77 -17.21
C ASP A 308 14.05 6.08 -18.02
N ALA A 309 12.95 6.60 -18.57
CA ALA A 309 12.99 7.86 -19.29
C ALA A 309 13.10 9.04 -18.30
N PRO A 310 14.02 10.02 -18.53
CA PRO A 310 14.07 11.21 -17.71
C PRO A 310 12.69 11.88 -17.70
N MET A 311 12.25 12.29 -16.51
CA MET A 311 10.92 12.77 -16.11
C MET A 311 10.40 14.05 -16.85
N GLY A 312 10.55 14.10 -18.18
CA GLY A 312 10.03 15.13 -19.08
C GLY A 312 9.15 14.56 -20.22
N ALA A 313 9.17 13.25 -20.50
CA ALA A 313 8.52 12.68 -21.70
C ALA A 313 7.16 11.99 -21.47
N LEU A 314 6.75 11.69 -20.23
CA LEU A 314 5.45 11.05 -19.94
C LEU A 314 4.28 12.06 -19.86
N ARG A 315 4.31 13.11 -20.68
CA ARG A 315 3.10 13.85 -21.06
C ARG A 315 2.67 13.36 -22.44
N GLN A 316 1.44 12.87 -22.50
CA GLN A 316 0.62 12.59 -23.68
C GLN A 316 0.63 11.12 -24.17
N GLN A 317 -0.15 10.29 -23.50
CA GLN A 317 -1.06 9.38 -24.22
C GLN A 317 -2.40 10.11 -24.43
N PRO A 318 -3.13 9.86 -25.53
CA PRO A 318 -4.01 10.84 -26.14
C PRO A 318 -5.17 11.21 -25.22
N ARG A 319 -5.22 12.49 -24.83
CA ARG A 319 -6.42 13.09 -24.26
C ARG A 319 -7.44 13.16 -25.39
N SER A 320 -8.54 12.43 -25.26
CA SER A 320 -9.73 12.72 -26.06
C SER A 320 -10.13 14.18 -25.78
N THR A 321 -10.18 14.94 -26.85
CA THR A 321 -10.49 16.36 -26.92
C THR A 321 -11.86 16.68 -26.35
N THR A 322 -11.89 17.43 -25.25
CA THR A 322 -12.93 18.44 -24.96
C THR A 322 -12.28 19.61 -24.20
N ALA A 323 -12.66 20.82 -24.59
CA ALA A 323 -12.02 22.11 -24.33
C ALA A 323 -11.93 22.52 -22.85
N PRO A 324 -10.98 23.42 -22.47
CA PRO A 324 -10.78 23.85 -21.09
C PRO A 324 -11.77 24.97 -20.69
N VAL A 325 -12.33 24.84 -19.48
CA VAL A 325 -12.97 25.96 -18.76
C VAL A 325 -11.89 26.70 -17.98
N GLN A 326 -11.92 28.02 -18.10
CA GLN A 326 -10.90 28.99 -17.68
C GLN A 326 -10.73 29.13 -16.16
N ASP A 327 -9.51 29.56 -15.83
CA ASP A 327 -8.89 29.97 -14.58
C ASP A 327 -9.76 30.70 -13.53
N ALA A 328 -9.48 30.37 -12.26
CA ALA A 328 -9.50 31.35 -11.17
C ALA A 328 -8.19 31.23 -10.36
N ARG A 329 -7.44 32.34 -10.34
CA ARG A 329 -6.14 32.54 -9.70
C ARG A 329 -6.18 32.30 -8.18
N ALA A 330 -5.15 31.66 -7.64
CA ALA A 330 -4.81 31.72 -6.22
C ALA A 330 -3.46 32.46 -6.05
N PRO A 331 -3.30 33.32 -5.02
CA PRO A 331 -2.13 34.18 -4.87
C PRO A 331 -0.89 33.41 -4.37
N SER A 332 0.27 33.87 -4.84
CA SER A 332 1.61 33.44 -4.48
C SER A 332 1.95 33.73 -3.02
N SER A 333 2.37 32.71 -2.26
CA SER A 333 3.04 32.89 -0.97
C SER A 333 4.53 33.22 -1.17
N PRO A 334 5.14 34.09 -0.35
CA PRO A 334 6.53 34.48 -0.51
C PRO A 334 7.49 33.38 -0.01
N GLU A 335 8.58 33.20 -0.76
CA GLU A 335 9.76 32.42 -0.38
C GLU A 335 10.39 33.04 0.88
N VAL A 336 10.63 32.21 1.91
CA VAL A 336 11.42 32.60 3.07
C VAL A 336 12.81 32.00 2.91
N ASP A 337 13.76 32.87 2.61
CA ASP A 337 15.18 32.56 2.49
C ASP A 337 15.80 32.34 3.89
N CYS A 338 16.36 31.15 4.10
CA CYS A 338 17.00 30.76 5.36
C CYS A 338 18.45 31.24 5.38
N HIS A 339 18.73 32.40 5.98
CA HIS A 339 20.10 32.78 6.35
C HIS A 339 20.45 32.27 7.76
N LEU A 340 21.29 31.23 7.81
CA LEU A 340 22.00 30.76 9.00
C LEU A 340 22.99 31.83 9.47
N ARG A 341 22.68 32.54 10.57
CA ARG A 341 23.70 33.26 11.36
C ARG A 341 24.27 32.32 12.41
N ARG A 342 25.58 32.05 12.32
CA ARG A 342 26.38 31.47 13.42
C ARG A 342 26.51 32.52 14.51
N SER A 343 25.98 32.25 15.69
CA SER A 343 26.37 32.95 16.93
C SER A 343 27.47 32.14 17.60
N SER A 344 28.70 32.61 17.48
CA SER A 344 29.78 32.35 18.43
C SER A 344 29.55 33.23 19.66
N ASN A 345 29.47 32.64 20.85
CA ASN A 345 29.67 33.36 22.09
C ASN A 345 30.75 32.64 22.90
N ASP A 346 31.79 33.40 23.22
CA ASP A 346 32.62 33.27 24.41
C ASP A 346 31.79 33.36 25.70
#